data_AF-A0A364NB34-F1
#
_entry.id   AF-A0A364NB34-F1
#
_cell.length_a   1.000
_cell.length_b   1.000
_cell.length_c   1.000
_cell.angle_alpha   90.00
_cell.angle_beta   90.00
_cell.angle_gamma   90.00
#
_symmetry.space_group_name_H-M   'P 1'
#
loop_
_entity.id
_entity.type
_entity.pdbx_description
1 polymer ?
#
loop_
_entity_poly.entity_id
_entity_poly.type
_entity_poly.pdbx_seq_one_letter_code
_entity_poly.pdbx_strand_id
1 'polypeptide(L)'
;MSYRQPPSQTLPFFSHVIKNVASPSLQVKKLVYIYLLQHAEHEPDTALLSINTIQKSLTDTNPQLRALALRVMSSIRVPVISQIVSLGIKRGSGDMSPYVRRAAALAIPKCYRLDPNTEPQLLEYLSTLLGDKQYFVTGAAVSSFLELCPDRLDLIHPHYRSLVRKLADMDEWGQLATLRLMMVYARKCFPRRTKKVKKAAGTNTNSKPTQSIKGFYDDSESDSEEEEQEQDMEEIAVLDPDLELLLRGCQSLLQSRNAAVVIAVARTYLYLGTPEYLTQAIGPLISLLRSAGDIQHVALYNIVQVCLAHPQPFVKYYTHFLPLFTFRKFGPSTG
;
A
#
# COMPACT_ATOMS: atom_id res chain seq x y z
N MET A 1 21.58 -4.60 14.56
CA MET A 1 21.76 -5.12 15.93
C MET A 1 20.87 -6.34 16.10
N SER A 2 21.45 -7.54 15.98
CA SER A 2 20.73 -8.80 16.17
C SER A 2 20.67 -9.09 17.67
N TYR A 3 19.48 -9.10 18.27
CA TYR A 3 19.28 -9.71 19.59
C TYR A 3 19.53 -11.21 19.42
N ARG A 4 20.79 -11.65 19.50
CA ARG A 4 21.13 -13.06 19.68
C ARG A 4 20.53 -13.47 21.02
N GLN A 5 19.39 -14.13 20.97
CA GLN A 5 18.90 -14.86 22.14
C GLN A 5 20.00 -15.84 22.59
N PRO A 6 20.14 -16.09 23.91
CA PRO A 6 21.02 -17.15 24.39
C PRO A 6 20.67 -18.46 23.68
N PRO A 7 21.62 -19.41 23.53
CA PRO A 7 21.33 -20.70 22.94
C PRO A 7 20.10 -21.26 23.64
N SER A 8 19.02 -21.33 22.88
CA SER A 8 17.70 -21.70 23.36
C SER A 8 17.82 -23.00 24.14
N GLN A 9 17.32 -23.03 25.38
CA GLN A 9 17.35 -24.21 26.26
C GLN A 9 16.81 -25.47 25.58
N THR A 10 16.02 -25.31 24.51
CA THR A 10 15.42 -26.38 23.74
C THR A 10 16.35 -26.98 22.67
N LEU A 11 17.45 -26.33 22.27
CA LEU A 11 18.34 -26.80 21.18
C LEU A 11 18.73 -28.29 21.28
N PRO A 12 19.02 -28.88 22.46
CA PRO A 12 19.30 -30.31 22.58
C PRO A 12 18.22 -31.24 22.02
N PHE A 13 16.95 -30.79 21.94
CA PHE A 13 15.84 -31.56 21.37
C PHE A 13 15.72 -31.44 19.85
N PHE A 14 16.60 -30.68 19.17
CA PHE A 14 16.47 -30.38 17.74
C PHE A 14 16.41 -31.59 16.83
N SER A 15 17.36 -32.51 16.99
CA SER A 15 17.38 -33.77 16.26
C SER A 15 16.12 -34.63 16.52
N HIS A 16 15.60 -34.63 17.74
CA HIS A 16 14.39 -35.38 18.12
C HIS A 16 13.12 -34.78 17.49
N VAL A 17 13.01 -33.46 17.46
CA VAL A 17 11.86 -32.77 16.87
C VAL A 17 11.88 -32.91 15.35
N ILE A 18 13.05 -32.75 14.70
CA ILE A 18 13.20 -32.86 13.25
C ILE A 18 12.77 -34.23 12.69
N LYS A 19 12.95 -35.32 13.45
CA LYS A 19 12.46 -36.65 13.05
C LYS A 19 10.96 -36.68 12.73
N ASN A 20 10.19 -35.75 13.28
CA ASN A 20 8.75 -35.65 13.07
C ASN A 20 8.35 -34.81 11.85
N VAL A 21 9.30 -34.33 11.04
CA VAL A 21 9.04 -33.50 9.84
C VAL A 21 8.16 -34.22 8.81
N ALA A 22 8.24 -35.55 8.77
CA ALA A 22 7.44 -36.41 7.88
C ALA A 22 6.09 -36.85 8.49
N SER A 23 5.72 -36.37 9.68
CA SER A 23 4.48 -36.78 10.36
C SER A 23 3.25 -36.55 9.48
N PRO A 24 2.27 -37.47 9.42
CA PRO A 24 1.06 -37.29 8.63
C PRO A 24 0.14 -36.19 9.19
N SER A 25 0.27 -35.83 10.46
CA SER A 25 -0.53 -34.78 11.09
C SER A 25 -0.03 -33.38 10.69
N LEU A 26 -0.92 -32.59 10.08
CA LEU A 26 -0.63 -31.20 9.73
C LEU A 26 -0.30 -30.35 10.96
N GLN A 27 -0.96 -30.61 12.10
CA GLN A 27 -0.72 -29.90 13.36
C GLN A 27 0.71 -30.16 13.85
N VAL A 28 1.14 -31.43 13.81
CA VAL A 28 2.52 -31.80 14.17
C VAL A 28 3.52 -31.16 13.23
N LYS A 29 3.29 -31.22 11.89
CA LYS A 29 4.17 -30.54 10.91
C LYS A 29 4.31 -29.05 11.20
N LYS A 30 3.22 -28.34 11.53
CA LYS A 30 3.26 -26.91 11.87
C LYS A 30 4.17 -26.63 13.07
N LEU A 31 4.06 -27.42 14.14
CA LEU A 31 4.89 -27.27 15.34
C LEU A 31 6.36 -27.58 15.04
N VAL A 32 6.62 -28.67 14.32
CA VAL A 32 7.98 -29.04 13.89
C VAL A 32 8.59 -27.95 13.02
N TYR A 33 7.83 -27.35 12.10
CA TYR A 33 8.33 -26.28 11.24
C TYR A 33 8.63 -24.98 12.01
N ILE A 34 7.79 -24.58 12.95
CA ILE A 34 8.06 -23.41 13.81
C ILE A 34 9.36 -23.64 14.58
N TYR A 35 9.50 -24.83 15.17
CA TYR A 35 10.69 -25.22 15.90
C TYR A 35 11.94 -25.26 15.00
N LEU A 36 11.79 -25.78 13.78
CA LEU A 36 12.85 -25.80 12.78
C LEU A 36 13.35 -24.40 12.46
N LEU A 37 12.45 -23.45 12.20
CA LEU A 37 12.81 -22.08 11.86
C LEU A 37 13.54 -21.34 12.98
N GLN A 38 13.25 -21.67 14.24
CA GLN A 38 13.91 -21.08 15.40
C GLN A 38 15.38 -21.51 15.53
N HIS A 39 15.69 -22.77 15.21
CA HIS A 39 17.01 -23.37 15.46
C HIS A 39 17.86 -23.61 14.20
N ALA A 40 17.30 -23.48 13.00
CA ALA A 40 18.00 -23.77 11.74
C ALA A 40 19.28 -22.96 11.51
N GLU A 41 19.40 -21.76 12.09
CA GLU A 41 20.65 -20.96 12.02
C GLU A 41 21.74 -21.45 12.97
N HIS A 42 21.36 -22.13 14.06
CA HIS A 42 22.30 -22.63 15.06
C HIS A 42 22.88 -23.98 14.64
N GLU A 43 22.05 -24.85 14.06
CA GLU A 43 22.47 -26.16 13.53
C GLU A 43 22.01 -26.33 12.07
N PRO A 44 22.72 -25.70 11.11
CA PRO A 44 22.34 -25.76 9.70
C PRO A 44 22.40 -27.19 9.14
N ASP A 45 23.41 -27.99 9.52
CA ASP A 45 23.58 -29.35 9.02
C ASP A 45 22.41 -30.26 9.39
N THR A 46 21.95 -30.19 10.64
CA THR A 46 20.76 -30.93 11.10
C THR A 46 19.50 -30.42 10.39
N ALA A 47 19.39 -29.12 10.13
CA ALA A 47 18.26 -28.55 9.39
C ALA A 47 18.22 -29.03 7.93
N LEU A 48 19.37 -29.22 7.28
CA LEU A 48 19.46 -29.71 5.90
C LEU A 48 18.81 -31.09 5.72
N LEU A 49 18.85 -31.94 6.75
CA LEU A 49 18.19 -33.26 6.75
C LEU A 49 16.67 -33.16 6.52
N SER A 50 16.06 -32.04 6.90
CA SER A 50 14.62 -31.80 6.74
C SER A 50 14.23 -31.30 5.36
N ILE A 51 15.17 -30.71 4.60
CA ILE A 51 14.88 -29.98 3.36
C ILE A 51 14.25 -30.89 2.31
N ASN A 52 14.78 -32.10 2.12
CA ASN A 52 14.24 -33.06 1.16
C ASN A 52 12.78 -33.42 1.48
N THR A 53 12.42 -33.53 2.76
CA THR A 53 11.05 -33.85 3.18
C THR A 53 10.12 -32.66 2.99
N ILE A 54 10.57 -31.44 3.28
CA ILE A 54 9.79 -30.22 3.05
C ILE A 54 9.60 -29.99 1.55
N GLN A 55 10.62 -30.25 0.74
CA GLN A 55 10.55 -30.15 -0.72
C GLN A 55 9.51 -31.10 -1.30
N LYS A 56 9.40 -32.34 -0.80
CA LYS A 56 8.32 -33.28 -1.18
C LYS A 56 6.93 -32.74 -0.84
N SER A 57 6.81 -31.96 0.23
CA SER A 57 5.54 -31.35 0.64
C SER A 57 5.08 -30.22 -0.32
N LEU A 58 5.93 -29.74 -1.24
CA LEU A 58 5.52 -28.79 -2.30
C LEU A 58 4.59 -29.41 -3.34
N THR A 59 4.61 -30.74 -3.49
CA THR A 59 3.81 -31.46 -4.47
C THR A 59 2.66 -32.23 -3.82
N ASP A 60 2.33 -31.89 -2.57
CA ASP A 60 1.23 -32.51 -1.82
C ASP A 60 -0.14 -32.16 -2.42
N THR A 61 -1.12 -33.04 -2.29
CA THR A 61 -2.48 -32.78 -2.78
C THR A 61 -3.14 -31.61 -2.04
N ASN A 62 -2.79 -31.39 -0.78
CA ASN A 62 -3.35 -30.33 0.03
C ASN A 62 -2.64 -28.98 -0.24
N PRO A 63 -3.36 -27.97 -0.79
CA PRO A 63 -2.77 -26.65 -1.07
C PRO A 63 -2.25 -25.93 0.18
N GLN A 64 -2.84 -26.18 1.35
CA GLN A 64 -2.37 -25.58 2.60
C GLN A 64 -0.99 -26.12 2.99
N LEU A 65 -0.74 -27.40 2.76
CA LEU A 65 0.55 -28.02 3.04
C LEU A 65 1.61 -27.56 2.02
N ARG A 66 1.25 -27.44 0.75
CA ARG A 66 2.14 -26.87 -0.29
C ARG A 66 2.55 -25.43 0.02
N ALA A 67 1.57 -24.57 0.37
CA ALA A 67 1.83 -23.19 0.77
C ALA A 67 2.69 -23.10 2.04
N LEU A 68 2.41 -23.96 3.03
CA LEU A 68 3.19 -24.04 4.27
C LEU A 68 4.64 -24.46 3.99
N ALA A 69 4.85 -25.49 3.17
CA ALA A 69 6.18 -25.96 2.79
C ALA A 69 6.99 -24.84 2.13
N LEU A 70 6.40 -24.11 1.18
CA LEU A 70 7.04 -22.98 0.51
C LEU A 70 7.40 -21.84 1.47
N ARG A 71 6.48 -21.51 2.40
CA ARG A 71 6.74 -20.51 3.45
C ARG A 71 7.89 -20.91 4.37
N VAL A 72 7.99 -22.19 4.72
CA VAL A 72 9.02 -22.71 5.61
C VAL A 72 10.36 -22.73 4.91
N MET A 73 10.48 -23.30 3.71
CA MET A 73 11.77 -23.33 3.00
C MET A 73 12.31 -21.94 2.72
N SER A 74 11.47 -20.99 2.29
CA SER A 74 11.90 -19.61 2.08
C SER A 74 12.26 -18.87 3.38
N SER A 75 11.86 -19.38 4.55
CA SER A 75 12.19 -18.77 5.85
C SER A 75 13.37 -19.43 6.54
N ILE A 76 13.86 -20.58 6.03
CA ILE A 76 15.10 -21.20 6.49
C ILE A 76 16.26 -20.34 5.98
N ARG A 77 17.02 -19.75 6.90
CA ARG A 77 18.11 -18.82 6.61
C ARG A 77 19.44 -19.54 6.35
N VAL A 78 19.42 -20.53 5.46
CA VAL A 78 20.59 -21.30 5.05
C VAL A 78 20.85 -21.06 3.56
N PRO A 79 21.92 -20.32 3.17
CA PRO A 79 22.11 -19.91 1.76
C PRO A 79 22.17 -21.06 0.75
N VAL A 80 22.68 -22.24 1.14
CA VAL A 80 22.86 -23.40 0.24
C VAL A 80 21.56 -23.90 -0.39
N ILE A 81 20.39 -23.59 0.18
CA ILE A 81 19.09 -24.00 -0.35
C ILE A 81 18.46 -22.98 -1.31
N SER A 82 19.13 -21.87 -1.65
CA SER A 82 18.57 -20.78 -2.47
C SER A 82 17.96 -21.27 -3.78
N GLN A 83 18.65 -22.17 -4.49
CA GLN A 83 18.18 -22.74 -5.76
C GLN A 83 16.96 -23.64 -5.59
N ILE A 84 16.88 -24.39 -4.48
CA ILE A 84 15.71 -25.22 -4.14
C ILE A 84 14.50 -24.31 -3.85
N VAL A 85 14.74 -23.21 -3.13
CA VAL A 85 13.71 -22.20 -2.84
C VAL A 85 13.24 -21.53 -4.14
N SER A 86 14.15 -21.10 -5.02
CA SER A 86 13.83 -20.51 -6.33
C SER A 86 12.95 -21.45 -7.16
N LEU A 87 13.33 -22.74 -7.25
CA LEU A 87 12.51 -23.75 -7.95
C LEU A 87 11.14 -23.96 -7.29
N GLY A 88 11.08 -23.92 -5.96
CA GLY A 88 9.82 -23.93 -5.21
C GLY A 88 8.92 -22.75 -5.53
N ILE A 89 9.49 -21.54 -5.67
CA ILE A 89 8.77 -20.33 -6.08
C ILE A 89 8.28 -20.46 -7.52
N LYS A 90 9.12 -20.93 -8.45
CA LYS A 90 8.74 -21.18 -9.85
C LYS A 90 7.52 -22.10 -9.96
N ARG A 91 7.48 -23.17 -9.16
CA ARG A 91 6.31 -24.07 -9.12
C ARG A 91 5.12 -23.40 -8.44
N GLY A 92 5.36 -22.69 -7.35
CA GLY A 92 4.33 -22.01 -6.58
C GLY A 92 3.66 -20.86 -7.34
N SER A 93 4.35 -20.18 -8.25
CA SER A 93 3.78 -19.09 -9.06
C SER A 93 2.78 -19.60 -10.10
N GLY A 94 2.98 -20.82 -10.62
CA GLY A 94 2.07 -21.50 -11.54
C GLY A 94 1.00 -22.37 -10.87
N ASP A 95 0.84 -22.29 -9.54
CA ASP A 95 -0.06 -23.18 -8.81
C ASP A 95 -1.55 -22.91 -9.08
N MET A 96 -2.36 -23.96 -9.15
CA MET A 96 -3.82 -23.83 -9.28
C MET A 96 -4.45 -23.08 -8.11
N SER A 97 -3.92 -23.28 -6.89
CA SER A 97 -4.44 -22.66 -5.68
C SER A 97 -3.85 -21.27 -5.46
N PRO A 98 -4.68 -20.22 -5.32
CA PRO A 98 -4.18 -18.87 -5.07
C PRO A 98 -3.51 -18.72 -3.70
N TYR A 99 -3.79 -19.60 -2.73
CA TYR A 99 -3.08 -19.62 -1.45
C TYR A 99 -1.58 -19.94 -1.63
N VAL A 100 -1.26 -20.85 -2.54
CA VAL A 100 0.13 -21.21 -2.84
C VAL A 100 0.81 -20.11 -3.65
N ARG A 101 0.11 -19.53 -4.63
CA ARG A 101 0.64 -18.39 -5.41
C ARG A 101 0.94 -17.17 -4.53
N ARG A 102 0.08 -16.87 -3.56
CA ARG A 102 0.35 -15.83 -2.53
C ARG A 102 1.60 -16.16 -1.71
N ALA A 103 1.75 -17.42 -1.29
CA ALA A 103 2.95 -17.86 -0.56
C ALA A 103 4.22 -17.75 -1.42
N ALA A 104 4.12 -18.01 -2.73
CA ALA A 104 5.22 -17.85 -3.68
C ALA A 104 5.62 -16.38 -3.81
N ALA A 105 4.66 -15.45 -3.93
CA ALA A 105 4.93 -14.02 -3.95
C ALA A 105 5.73 -13.58 -2.72
N LEU A 106 5.25 -13.90 -1.51
CA LEU A 106 5.92 -13.53 -0.26
C LEU A 106 7.27 -14.24 -0.03
N ALA A 107 7.56 -15.30 -0.78
CA ALA A 107 8.84 -16.01 -0.71
C ALA A 107 9.92 -15.34 -1.57
N ILE A 108 9.55 -14.53 -2.58
CA ILE A 108 10.49 -13.89 -3.50
C ILE A 108 11.54 -13.02 -2.77
N PRO A 109 11.16 -12.04 -1.91
CA PRO A 109 12.16 -11.21 -1.24
C PRO A 109 13.06 -12.02 -0.31
N LYS A 110 12.53 -13.11 0.27
CA LYS A 110 13.31 -13.99 1.13
C LYS A 110 14.36 -14.79 0.34
N CYS A 111 13.99 -15.27 -0.86
CA CYS A 111 14.92 -15.96 -1.75
C CYS A 111 16.05 -15.03 -2.21
N TYR A 112 15.71 -13.78 -2.55
CA TYR A 112 16.72 -12.77 -2.90
C TYR A 112 17.70 -12.51 -1.74
N ARG A 113 17.19 -12.44 -0.50
CA ARG A 113 18.03 -12.30 0.70
C ARG A 113 18.95 -13.52 0.95
N LEU A 114 18.62 -14.70 0.44
CA LEU A 114 19.49 -15.89 0.54
C LEU A 114 20.61 -15.84 -0.51
N ASP A 115 20.28 -15.46 -1.74
CA ASP A 115 21.21 -15.39 -2.86
C ASP A 115 20.78 -14.30 -3.86
N PRO A 116 21.44 -13.13 -3.85
CA PRO A 116 21.12 -12.03 -4.76
C PRO A 116 21.25 -12.41 -6.24
N ASN A 117 22.05 -13.41 -6.60
CA ASN A 117 22.21 -13.85 -8.00
C ASN A 117 20.92 -14.45 -8.60
N THR A 118 19.94 -14.79 -7.76
CA THR A 118 18.64 -15.31 -8.21
C THR A 118 17.70 -14.22 -8.76
N GLU A 119 18.07 -12.93 -8.64
CA GLU A 119 17.23 -11.79 -9.03
C GLU A 119 16.59 -11.91 -10.43
N PRO A 120 17.30 -12.26 -11.51
CA PRO A 120 16.70 -12.31 -12.84
C PRO A 120 15.52 -13.30 -12.92
N GLN A 121 15.67 -14.47 -12.30
CA GLN A 121 14.63 -15.51 -12.25
C GLN A 121 13.44 -15.05 -11.38
N LEU A 122 13.74 -14.42 -10.24
CA LEU A 122 12.73 -13.92 -9.32
C LEU A 122 11.87 -12.82 -9.96
N LEU A 123 12.45 -11.96 -10.80
CA LEU A 123 11.73 -10.93 -11.54
C LEU A 123 10.73 -11.53 -12.54
N GLU A 124 11.07 -12.63 -13.22
CA GLU A 124 10.13 -13.35 -14.10
C GLU A 124 8.93 -13.89 -13.32
N TYR A 125 9.17 -14.47 -12.15
CA TYR A 125 8.12 -15.01 -11.29
C TYR A 125 7.25 -13.89 -10.72
N LEU A 126 7.86 -12.78 -10.32
CA LEU A 126 7.18 -11.61 -9.81
C LEU A 126 6.27 -10.99 -10.88
N SER A 127 6.77 -10.83 -12.11
CA SER A 127 5.98 -10.33 -13.25
C SER A 127 4.72 -11.16 -13.47
N THR A 128 4.86 -12.48 -13.44
CA THR A 128 3.72 -13.41 -13.55
C THR A 128 2.70 -13.21 -12.42
N LEU A 129 3.16 -13.00 -11.19
CA LEU A 129 2.30 -12.83 -10.00
C LEU A 129 1.65 -11.44 -9.91
N LEU A 130 2.28 -10.39 -10.46
CA LEU A 130 1.68 -9.06 -10.59
C LEU A 130 0.47 -9.10 -11.54
N GLY A 131 0.52 -9.96 -12.55
CA GLY A 131 -0.58 -10.23 -13.48
C GLY A 131 -1.66 -11.21 -12.98
N ASP A 132 -1.60 -11.67 -11.71
CA ASP A 132 -2.54 -12.68 -11.20
C ASP A 132 -4.00 -12.21 -11.26
N LYS A 133 -4.92 -13.16 -11.44
CA LYS A 133 -6.36 -12.89 -11.44
C LYS A 133 -6.89 -12.51 -10.05
N GLN A 134 -6.30 -13.06 -8.99
CA GLN A 134 -6.78 -12.95 -7.61
C GLN A 134 -6.14 -11.77 -6.88
N TYR A 135 -6.98 -10.91 -6.30
CA TYR A 135 -6.56 -9.65 -5.64
C TYR A 135 -5.54 -9.85 -4.51
N PHE A 136 -5.71 -10.89 -3.69
CA PHE A 136 -4.84 -11.12 -2.53
C PHE A 136 -3.48 -11.74 -2.91
N VAL A 137 -3.37 -12.36 -4.08
CA VAL A 137 -2.06 -12.77 -4.64
C VAL A 137 -1.34 -11.53 -5.16
N THR A 138 -2.06 -10.70 -5.92
CA THR A 138 -1.53 -9.45 -6.46
C THR A 138 -1.07 -8.50 -5.35
N GLY A 139 -1.81 -8.35 -4.25
CA GLY A 139 -1.38 -7.54 -3.10
C GLY A 139 -0.06 -8.00 -2.48
N ALA A 140 0.14 -9.33 -2.36
CA ALA A 140 1.40 -9.90 -1.90
C ALA A 140 2.54 -9.71 -2.92
N ALA A 141 2.24 -9.78 -4.22
CA ALA A 141 3.21 -9.52 -5.28
C ALA A 141 3.65 -8.06 -5.27
N VAL A 142 2.73 -7.10 -5.10
CA VAL A 142 3.05 -5.67 -4.96
C VAL A 142 3.94 -5.40 -3.74
N SER A 143 3.64 -6.02 -2.60
CA SER A 143 4.51 -5.92 -1.42
C SER A 143 5.92 -6.43 -1.70
N SER A 144 6.03 -7.52 -2.46
CA SER A 144 7.32 -8.12 -2.82
C SER A 144 8.08 -7.26 -3.84
N PHE A 145 7.36 -6.65 -4.77
CA PHE A 145 7.91 -5.68 -5.74
C PHE A 145 8.51 -4.47 -5.05
N LEU A 146 7.82 -3.89 -4.06
CA LEU A 146 8.32 -2.73 -3.32
C LEU A 146 9.60 -3.03 -2.53
N GLU A 147 9.80 -4.28 -2.12
CA GLU A 147 11.01 -4.69 -1.40
C GLU A 147 12.17 -5.02 -2.35
N LEU A 148 11.90 -5.66 -3.48
CA LEU A 148 12.93 -6.13 -4.40
C LEU A 148 13.40 -5.04 -5.38
N CYS A 149 12.46 -4.36 -6.06
CA CYS A 149 12.78 -3.49 -7.19
C CYS A 149 11.79 -2.31 -7.32
N PRO A 150 11.77 -1.37 -6.36
CA PRO A 150 10.80 -0.27 -6.36
C PRO A 150 10.91 0.67 -7.57
N ASP A 151 12.06 0.69 -8.25
CA ASP A 151 12.31 1.58 -9.39
C ASP A 151 11.93 0.99 -10.75
N ARG A 152 11.69 -0.32 -10.86
CA ARG A 152 11.38 -1.01 -12.12
C ARG A 152 9.90 -0.88 -12.50
N LEU A 153 9.46 0.34 -12.78
CA LEU A 153 8.07 0.65 -13.12
C LEU A 153 7.59 -0.04 -14.41
N ASP A 154 8.50 -0.50 -15.28
CA ASP A 154 8.20 -1.28 -16.48
C ASP A 154 7.34 -2.51 -16.17
N LEU A 155 7.54 -3.14 -15.01
CA LEU A 155 6.78 -4.31 -14.58
C LEU A 155 5.35 -3.95 -14.11
N ILE A 156 5.13 -2.69 -13.72
CA ILE A 156 3.84 -2.23 -13.19
C ILE A 156 2.97 -1.66 -14.30
N HIS A 157 3.57 -1.02 -15.31
CA HIS A 157 2.86 -0.36 -16.41
C HIS A 157 1.77 -1.26 -17.05
N PRO A 158 2.03 -2.53 -17.41
CA PRO A 158 1.02 -3.41 -18.01
C PRO A 158 -0.14 -3.76 -17.07
N HIS A 159 0.09 -3.67 -15.76
CA HIS A 159 -0.85 -4.12 -14.73
C HIS A 159 -1.55 -2.97 -13.99
N TYR A 160 -1.18 -1.71 -14.23
CA TYR A 160 -1.68 -0.54 -13.52
C TYR A 160 -3.21 -0.52 -13.39
N ARG A 161 -3.94 -0.56 -14.51
CA ARG A 161 -5.42 -0.53 -14.49
C ARG A 161 -6.03 -1.75 -13.81
N SER A 162 -5.35 -2.90 -13.83
CA SER A 162 -5.81 -4.12 -13.14
C SER A 162 -5.64 -3.98 -11.62
N LEU A 163 -4.48 -3.46 -11.19
CA LEU A 163 -4.15 -3.22 -9.79
C LEU A 163 -5.12 -2.24 -9.15
N VAL A 164 -5.39 -1.12 -9.83
CA VAL A 164 -6.31 -0.09 -9.32
C VAL A 164 -7.73 -0.64 -9.15
N ARG A 165 -8.24 -1.44 -10.09
CA ARG A 165 -9.57 -2.04 -9.97
C ARG A 165 -9.68 -3.04 -8.82
N LYS A 166 -8.62 -3.79 -8.54
CA LYS A 166 -8.56 -4.77 -7.44
C LYS A 166 -8.31 -4.12 -6.07
N LEU A 167 -7.88 -2.86 -6.04
CA LEU A 167 -7.41 -2.18 -4.84
C LEU A 167 -8.41 -2.26 -3.68
N ALA A 168 -9.70 -2.05 -3.94
CA ALA A 168 -10.73 -2.07 -2.91
C ALA A 168 -10.92 -3.46 -2.26
N ASP A 169 -10.69 -4.54 -3.03
CA ASP A 169 -10.86 -5.92 -2.58
C ASP A 169 -9.60 -6.50 -1.91
N MET A 170 -8.46 -5.82 -2.01
CA MET A 170 -7.22 -6.26 -1.37
C MET A 170 -7.31 -6.24 0.17
N ASP A 171 -6.49 -7.06 0.82
CA ASP A 171 -6.28 -6.97 2.28
C ASP A 171 -5.58 -5.66 2.65
N GLU A 172 -5.65 -5.27 3.92
CA GLU A 172 -5.18 -3.95 4.37
C GLU A 172 -3.68 -3.75 4.08
N TRP A 173 -2.89 -4.82 4.17
CA TRP A 173 -1.48 -4.82 3.81
C TRP A 173 -1.26 -4.61 2.31
N GLY A 174 -2.03 -5.30 1.47
CA GLY A 174 -2.02 -5.14 0.02
C GLY A 174 -2.48 -3.75 -0.43
N GLN A 175 -3.50 -3.19 0.23
CA GLN A 175 -3.97 -1.82 0.01
C GLN A 175 -2.88 -0.79 0.30
N LEU A 176 -2.23 -0.87 1.46
CA LEU A 176 -1.15 0.04 1.84
C LEU A 176 0.05 -0.04 0.88
N ALA A 177 0.46 -1.26 0.53
CA ALA A 177 1.53 -1.49 -0.43
C ALA A 177 1.17 -0.91 -1.81
N THR A 178 -0.04 -1.17 -2.30
CA THR A 178 -0.50 -0.68 -3.60
C THR A 178 -0.64 0.83 -3.63
N LEU A 179 -1.22 1.46 -2.60
CA LEU A 179 -1.28 2.93 -2.50
C LEU A 179 0.12 3.55 -2.51
N ARG A 180 1.08 2.97 -1.77
CA ARG A 180 2.47 3.44 -1.78
C ARG A 180 3.10 3.34 -3.16
N LEU A 181 2.92 2.22 -3.84
CA LEU A 181 3.42 2.02 -5.20
C LEU A 181 2.81 3.02 -6.18
N MET A 182 1.47 3.14 -6.16
CA MET A 182 0.74 4.03 -7.06
C MET A 182 1.09 5.50 -6.83
N MET A 183 1.39 5.90 -5.59
CA MET A 183 1.91 7.25 -5.32
C MET A 183 3.23 7.53 -6.03
N VAL A 184 4.18 6.59 -5.99
CA VAL A 184 5.48 6.74 -6.67
C VAL A 184 5.31 6.69 -8.18
N TYR A 185 4.52 5.73 -8.67
CA TYR A 185 4.23 5.56 -10.08
C TYR A 185 3.58 6.81 -10.68
N ALA A 186 2.53 7.34 -10.05
CA ALA A 186 1.81 8.50 -10.56
C ALA A 186 2.68 9.75 -10.63
N ARG A 187 3.55 9.98 -9.63
CA ARG A 187 4.48 11.12 -9.66
C ARG A 187 5.51 11.02 -10.79
N LYS A 188 5.93 9.81 -11.16
CA LYS A 188 6.90 9.57 -12.24
C LYS A 188 6.24 9.55 -13.63
N CYS A 189 5.06 8.96 -13.76
CA CYS A 189 4.40 8.72 -15.05
C CYS A 189 3.35 9.77 -15.44
N PHE A 190 2.76 10.49 -14.49
CA PHE A 190 1.75 11.52 -14.73
C PHE A 190 2.26 12.89 -14.23
N PRO A 191 3.13 13.58 -15.00
CA PRO A 191 3.52 14.93 -14.65
C PRO A 191 2.29 15.83 -14.59
N ARG A 192 2.18 16.68 -13.56
CA ARG A 192 1.04 17.59 -13.39
C ARG A 192 0.97 18.53 -14.59
N ARG A 193 -0.11 18.41 -15.38
CA ARG A 193 -0.42 19.33 -16.48
C ARG A 193 -1.46 20.31 -15.98
N THR A 194 -1.07 21.56 -15.80
CA THR A 194 -2.02 22.66 -15.58
C THR A 194 -2.44 23.22 -16.94
N LYS A 195 -3.75 23.42 -17.12
CA LYS A 195 -4.29 24.16 -18.27
C LYS A 195 -4.94 25.42 -17.72
N LYS A 196 -4.46 26.58 -18.17
CA LYS A 196 -5.11 27.86 -17.90
C LYS A 196 -6.44 27.89 -18.66
N VAL A 197 -7.56 28.00 -17.94
CA VAL A 197 -8.89 28.12 -18.52
C VAL A 197 -9.45 29.47 -18.11
N LYS A 198 -9.99 30.22 -19.09
CA LYS A 198 -10.68 31.48 -18.83
C LYS A 198 -11.92 31.20 -17.98
N LYS A 199 -12.05 31.94 -16.88
CA LYS A 199 -13.21 31.90 -15.99
C LYS A 199 -14.48 32.15 -16.81
N ALA A 200 -15.39 31.17 -16.86
CA ALA A 200 -16.70 31.39 -17.45
C ALA A 200 -17.47 32.35 -16.52
N ALA A 201 -17.62 33.60 -16.97
CA ALA A 201 -18.50 34.56 -16.32
C ALA A 201 -19.88 33.92 -16.12
N GLY A 202 -20.36 33.96 -14.87
CA GLY A 202 -21.58 33.30 -14.45
C GLY A 202 -22.76 33.63 -15.36
N THR A 203 -23.38 32.58 -15.89
CA THR A 203 -24.63 32.69 -16.64
C THR A 203 -25.77 32.99 -15.68
N ASN A 204 -25.89 34.24 -15.22
CA ASN A 204 -27.12 34.78 -14.68
C ASN A 204 -27.97 35.29 -15.84
N THR A 205 -28.80 34.41 -16.40
CA THR A 205 -29.90 34.80 -17.30
C THR A 205 -30.96 35.53 -16.49
N ASN A 206 -30.87 36.86 -16.39
CA ASN A 206 -32.02 37.75 -16.37
C ASN A 206 -31.61 39.23 -16.33
N SER A 207 -31.46 39.85 -17.50
CA SER A 207 -31.83 41.26 -17.71
C SER A 207 -31.91 41.57 -19.20
N LYS A 208 -33.06 42.14 -19.61
CA LYS A 208 -33.44 42.55 -20.97
C LYS A 208 -32.41 43.49 -21.64
N PRO A 209 -32.35 43.51 -22.99
CA PRO A 209 -31.46 44.43 -23.70
C PRO A 209 -32.10 45.81 -23.78
N THR A 210 -31.34 46.86 -23.44
CA THR A 210 -31.71 48.24 -23.78
C THR A 210 -30.57 48.83 -24.59
N GLN A 211 -30.88 49.23 -25.82
CA GLN A 211 -29.96 49.88 -26.75
C GLN A 211 -29.59 51.28 -26.22
N SER A 212 -28.30 51.61 -26.21
CA SER A 212 -27.84 53.01 -26.26
C SER A 212 -26.52 53.13 -27.03
N ILE A 213 -26.68 53.55 -28.28
CA ILE A 213 -25.93 54.57 -29.04
C ILE A 213 -24.46 54.83 -28.65
N LYS A 214 -23.63 54.69 -29.70
CA LYS A 214 -22.21 54.98 -29.90
C LYS A 214 -21.85 56.48 -29.74
N GLY A 215 -20.72 56.79 -29.09
CA GLY A 215 -19.88 57.99 -29.33
C GLY A 215 -18.43 57.50 -29.34
N PHE A 216 -17.61 57.60 -30.38
CA PHE A 216 -17.18 58.73 -31.23
C PHE A 216 -16.38 59.77 -30.43
N TYR A 217 -15.04 59.62 -30.50
CA TYR A 217 -13.94 60.34 -29.84
C TYR A 217 -13.64 59.98 -28.37
N ASP A 218 -12.71 59.05 -28.16
CA ASP A 218 -11.55 59.32 -27.31
C ASP A 218 -10.37 58.45 -27.77
N ASP A 219 -9.30 59.13 -28.16
CA ASP A 219 -8.02 58.59 -28.66
C ASP A 219 -7.00 58.98 -27.60
N SER A 220 -6.78 58.07 -26.64
CA SER A 220 -5.66 58.18 -25.69
C SER A 220 -5.31 56.80 -25.11
N GLU A 221 -4.17 56.30 -25.58
CA GLU A 221 -3.26 55.31 -24.96
C GLU A 221 -3.86 54.01 -24.41
N SER A 222 -3.86 53.03 -25.31
CA SER A 222 -4.00 51.60 -25.03
C SER A 222 -2.68 51.05 -24.47
N ASP A 223 -2.54 51.08 -23.14
CA ASP A 223 -1.49 50.32 -22.44
C ASP A 223 -1.94 49.77 -21.06
N SER A 224 -3.22 49.86 -20.70
CA SER A 224 -3.75 49.41 -19.40
C SER A 224 -4.75 48.26 -19.47
N GLU A 225 -5.14 47.78 -20.66
CA GLU A 225 -6.12 46.68 -20.81
C GLU A 225 -5.48 45.28 -20.94
N GLU A 226 -4.17 45.18 -21.19
CA GLU A 226 -3.47 43.90 -21.27
C GLU A 226 -3.12 43.32 -19.88
N GLU A 227 -2.97 44.17 -18.85
CA GLU A 227 -2.67 43.74 -17.47
C GLU A 227 -3.90 43.20 -16.72
N GLU A 228 -5.13 43.61 -17.09
CA GLU A 228 -6.36 43.11 -16.44
C GLU A 228 -6.81 41.74 -16.97
N GLN A 229 -6.38 41.32 -18.18
CA GLN A 229 -6.76 40.03 -18.77
C GLN A 229 -5.96 38.83 -18.21
N GLU A 230 -4.83 39.06 -17.53
CA GLU A 230 -4.06 37.99 -16.88
C GLU A 230 -4.66 37.55 -15.54
N GLN A 231 -5.51 38.38 -14.91
CA GLN A 231 -6.03 38.12 -13.55
C GLN A 231 -7.20 37.12 -13.48
N ASP A 232 -7.79 36.72 -14.63
CA ASP A 232 -9.00 35.88 -14.69
C ASP A 232 -8.79 34.50 -15.37
N MET A 233 -7.56 34.00 -15.32
CA MET A 233 -7.18 32.65 -15.77
C MET A 233 -7.04 31.70 -14.58
N GLU A 234 -7.96 30.74 -14.43
CA GLU A 234 -7.83 29.69 -13.40
C GLU A 234 -7.01 28.51 -13.97
N GLU A 235 -5.96 28.11 -13.28
CA GLU A 235 -5.18 26.93 -13.63
C GLU A 235 -5.92 25.66 -13.18
N ILE A 236 -6.67 25.05 -14.10
CA ILE A 236 -7.31 23.77 -13.85
C ILE A 236 -6.27 22.66 -14.10
N ALA A 237 -6.02 21.84 -13.08
CA ALA A 237 -5.21 20.64 -13.25
C ALA A 237 -5.97 19.65 -14.15
N VAL A 238 -5.46 19.41 -15.36
CA VAL A 238 -6.01 18.39 -16.26
C VAL A 238 -5.51 17.05 -15.74
N LEU A 239 -6.40 16.27 -15.12
CA LEU A 239 -6.05 14.93 -14.67
C LEU A 239 -6.00 13.97 -15.85
N ASP A 240 -4.96 13.15 -15.86
CA ASP A 240 -4.90 12.00 -16.74
C ASP A 240 -6.03 11.01 -16.38
N PRO A 241 -6.73 10.40 -17.37
CA PRO A 241 -7.78 9.41 -17.10
C PRO A 241 -7.33 8.25 -16.22
N ASP A 242 -6.06 7.81 -16.31
CA ASP A 242 -5.50 6.75 -15.47
C ASP A 242 -5.24 7.21 -14.04
N LEU A 243 -4.90 8.49 -13.83
CA LEU A 243 -4.79 9.08 -12.51
C LEU A 243 -6.17 9.23 -11.86
N GLU A 244 -7.16 9.67 -12.63
CA GLU A 244 -8.54 9.79 -12.15
C GLU A 244 -9.11 8.42 -11.73
N LEU A 245 -8.81 7.36 -12.49
CA LEU A 245 -9.20 5.99 -12.14
C LEU A 245 -8.68 5.59 -10.76
N LEU A 246 -7.43 5.93 -10.44
CA LEU A 246 -6.83 5.69 -9.12
C LEU A 246 -7.54 6.48 -8.02
N LEU A 247 -7.78 7.78 -8.24
CA LEU A 247 -8.40 8.64 -7.23
C LEU A 247 -9.83 8.19 -6.90
N ARG A 248 -10.61 7.84 -7.92
CA ARG A 248 -11.95 7.26 -7.75
C ARG A 248 -11.90 5.90 -7.04
N GLY A 249 -10.94 5.05 -7.39
CA GLY A 249 -10.72 3.75 -6.72
C GLY A 249 -10.36 3.88 -5.23
N CYS A 250 -9.71 4.97 -4.84
CA CYS A 250 -9.37 5.25 -3.44
C CYS A 250 -10.57 5.74 -2.60
N GLN A 251 -11.66 6.19 -3.23
CA GLN A 251 -12.78 6.81 -2.51
C GLN A 251 -13.48 5.81 -1.58
N SER A 252 -13.62 4.54 -2.00
CA SER A 252 -14.19 3.47 -1.16
C SER A 252 -13.32 3.17 0.06
N LEU A 253 -12.00 3.38 -0.03
CA LEU A 253 -11.05 3.11 1.04
C LEU A 253 -11.12 4.13 2.18
N LEU A 254 -11.73 5.31 1.97
CA LEU A 254 -11.95 6.28 3.04
C LEU A 254 -12.87 5.76 4.16
N GLN A 255 -13.71 4.76 3.85
CA GLN A 255 -14.58 4.09 4.82
C GLN A 255 -13.94 2.82 5.43
N SER A 256 -12.64 2.59 5.19
CA SER A 256 -11.93 1.45 5.74
C SER A 256 -11.87 1.50 7.27
N ARG A 257 -12.01 0.33 7.91
CA ARG A 257 -11.84 0.18 9.36
C ARG A 257 -10.39 0.38 9.81
N ASN A 258 -9.44 0.33 8.88
CA ASN A 258 -8.03 0.50 9.18
C ASN A 258 -7.62 1.97 9.00
N ALA A 259 -7.26 2.61 10.13
CA ALA A 259 -6.79 3.99 10.16
C ALA A 259 -5.59 4.24 9.23
N ALA A 260 -4.68 3.27 9.10
CA ALA A 260 -3.51 3.41 8.22
C ALA A 260 -3.92 3.55 6.75
N VAL A 261 -4.97 2.83 6.32
CA VAL A 261 -5.49 2.90 4.95
C VAL A 261 -6.12 4.27 4.70
N VAL A 262 -6.96 4.76 5.62
CA VAL A 262 -7.58 6.09 5.53
C VAL A 262 -6.52 7.19 5.43
N ILE A 263 -5.49 7.12 6.28
CA ILE A 263 -4.36 8.07 6.25
C ILE A 263 -3.58 7.96 4.93
N ALA A 264 -3.34 6.75 4.41
CA ALA A 264 -2.68 6.55 3.14
C ALA A 264 -3.46 7.14 1.97
N VAL A 265 -4.79 6.99 1.95
CA VAL A 265 -5.67 7.62 0.95
C VAL A 265 -5.62 9.14 1.04
N ALA A 266 -5.69 9.71 2.25
CA ALA A 266 -5.57 11.14 2.44
C ALA A 266 -4.24 11.70 1.94
N ARG A 267 -3.13 10.97 2.14
CA ARG A 267 -1.82 11.30 1.56
C ARG A 267 -1.86 11.24 0.04
N THR A 268 -2.45 10.19 -0.54
CA THR A 268 -2.61 10.07 -2.00
C THR A 268 -3.35 11.28 -2.56
N TYR A 269 -4.46 11.71 -1.92
CA TYR A 269 -5.22 12.89 -2.35
C TYR A 269 -4.44 14.20 -2.17
N LEU A 270 -3.71 14.37 -1.07
CA LEU A 270 -2.88 15.55 -0.85
C LEU A 270 -1.80 15.71 -1.94
N TYR A 271 -1.14 14.62 -2.33
CA TYR A 271 -0.01 14.68 -3.25
C TYR A 271 -0.38 14.52 -4.73
N LEU A 272 -1.49 13.87 -5.06
CA LEU A 272 -1.87 13.57 -6.44
C LEU A 272 -3.25 14.10 -6.85
N GLY A 273 -4.13 14.35 -5.90
CA GLY A 273 -5.52 14.71 -6.16
C GLY A 273 -5.74 16.22 -6.38
N THR A 274 -7.00 16.55 -6.65
CA THR A 274 -7.51 17.92 -6.63
C THR A 274 -8.00 18.31 -5.23
N PRO A 275 -8.19 19.62 -4.97
CA PRO A 275 -8.80 20.08 -3.72
C PRO A 275 -10.14 19.42 -3.41
N GLU A 276 -10.94 19.07 -4.43
CA GLU A 276 -12.23 18.39 -4.26
C GLU A 276 -12.09 17.02 -3.60
N TYR A 277 -11.20 16.16 -4.09
CA TYR A 277 -10.95 14.85 -3.47
C TYR A 277 -10.42 15.00 -2.04
N LEU A 278 -9.60 16.02 -1.80
CA LEU A 278 -9.09 16.29 -0.46
C LEU A 278 -10.20 16.64 0.53
N THR A 279 -11.19 17.45 0.12
CA THR A 279 -12.34 17.77 0.99
C THR A 279 -13.11 16.53 1.45
N GLN A 280 -13.18 15.50 0.61
CA GLN A 280 -13.85 14.23 0.95
C GLN A 280 -13.08 13.43 2.02
N ALA A 281 -11.74 13.55 2.06
CA ALA A 281 -10.92 12.84 3.04
C ALA A 281 -10.93 13.46 4.45
N ILE A 282 -11.35 14.72 4.58
CA ILE A 282 -11.27 15.47 5.84
C ILE A 282 -12.20 14.90 6.93
N GLY A 283 -13.45 14.59 6.58
CA GLY A 283 -14.38 13.94 7.51
C GLY A 283 -13.84 12.63 8.08
N PRO A 284 -13.42 11.67 7.22
CA PRO A 284 -12.75 10.44 7.65
C PRO A 284 -11.52 10.67 8.54
N LEU A 285 -10.63 11.60 8.18
CA LEU A 285 -9.44 11.93 8.98
C LEU A 285 -9.80 12.43 10.38
N ILE A 286 -10.81 13.29 10.49
CA ILE A 286 -11.25 13.84 11.78
C ILE A 286 -11.92 12.76 12.62
N SER A 287 -12.60 11.80 12.00
CA SER A 287 -13.18 10.67 12.73
C SER A 287 -12.11 9.83 13.45
N LEU A 288 -10.89 9.74 12.89
CA LEU A 288 -9.75 9.06 13.53
C LEU A 288 -9.31 9.72 14.85
N LEU A 289 -9.60 11.01 15.07
CA LEU A 289 -9.27 11.69 16.33
C LEU A 289 -10.06 11.17 17.53
N ARG A 290 -11.15 10.43 17.28
CA ARG A 290 -11.96 9.78 18.33
C ARG A 290 -11.47 8.35 18.66
N SER A 291 -10.42 7.89 18.00
CA SER A 291 -9.88 6.54 18.16
C SER A 291 -8.88 6.47 19.33
N ALA A 292 -8.13 5.38 19.46
CA ALA A 292 -7.09 5.24 20.46
C ALA A 292 -6.01 6.33 20.33
N GLY A 293 -5.35 6.67 21.45
CA GLY A 293 -4.45 7.83 21.54
C GLY A 293 -3.23 7.76 20.60
N ASP A 294 -2.75 6.57 20.29
CA ASP A 294 -1.70 6.32 19.31
C ASP A 294 -2.16 6.67 17.88
N ILE A 295 -3.36 6.20 17.50
CA ILE A 295 -3.97 6.52 16.20
C ILE A 295 -4.26 8.02 16.11
N GLN A 296 -4.75 8.63 17.18
CA GLN A 296 -5.02 10.07 17.25
C GLN A 296 -3.74 10.88 16.99
N HIS A 297 -2.63 10.51 17.63
CA HIS A 297 -1.35 11.21 17.43
C HIS A 297 -0.87 11.14 15.97
N VAL A 298 -0.95 9.95 15.35
CA VAL A 298 -0.59 9.79 13.93
C VAL A 298 -1.56 10.55 13.01
N ALA A 299 -2.86 10.52 13.31
CA ALA A 299 -3.86 11.25 12.55
C ALA A 299 -3.63 12.76 12.63
N LEU A 300 -3.34 13.31 13.81
CA LEU A 300 -3.02 14.73 14.01
C LEU A 300 -1.81 15.16 13.18
N TYR A 301 -0.73 14.39 13.19
CA TYR A 301 0.46 14.69 12.38
C TYR A 301 0.11 14.81 10.89
N ASN A 302 -0.72 13.90 10.38
CA ASN A 302 -1.15 13.93 8.98
C ASN A 302 -2.13 15.07 8.71
N ILE A 303 -3.04 15.37 9.63
CA ILE A 303 -3.97 16.50 9.51
C ILE A 303 -3.20 17.82 9.45
N VAL A 304 -2.19 18.03 10.30
CA VAL A 304 -1.33 19.22 10.25
C VAL A 304 -0.71 19.37 8.87
N GLN A 305 -0.19 18.29 8.29
CA GLN A 305 0.38 18.32 6.94
C GLN A 305 -0.65 18.74 5.87
N VAL A 306 -1.90 18.30 5.99
CA VAL A 306 -2.98 18.73 5.09
C VAL A 306 -3.36 20.19 5.33
N CYS A 307 -3.45 20.62 6.60
CA CYS A 307 -3.79 22.00 6.96
C CYS A 307 -2.77 23.01 6.44
N LEU A 308 -1.47 22.65 6.42
CA LEU A 308 -0.42 23.51 5.87
C LEU A 308 -0.57 23.76 4.37
N ALA A 309 -1.22 22.85 3.63
CA ALA A 309 -1.49 23.00 2.19
C ALA A 309 -2.88 23.59 1.91
N HIS A 310 -3.91 23.12 2.62
CA HIS A 310 -5.32 23.49 2.40
C HIS A 310 -6.07 23.64 3.73
N PRO A 311 -6.01 24.82 4.37
CA PRO A 311 -6.61 25.03 5.70
C PRO A 311 -8.14 25.21 5.66
N GLN A 312 -8.70 25.73 4.56
CA GLN A 312 -10.11 26.13 4.45
C GLN A 312 -11.13 25.06 4.90
N PRO A 313 -11.02 23.78 4.51
CA PRO A 313 -12.08 22.83 4.84
C PRO A 313 -11.99 22.28 6.27
N PHE A 314 -10.90 22.53 7.01
CA PHE A 314 -10.81 22.20 8.43
C PHE A 314 -11.51 23.20 9.35
N VAL A 315 -11.81 24.40 8.86
CA VAL A 315 -12.48 25.46 9.65
C VAL A 315 -13.80 24.97 10.24
N LYS A 316 -14.54 24.11 9.53
CA LYS A 316 -15.82 23.55 10.02
C LYS A 316 -15.68 22.65 11.25
N TYR A 317 -14.47 22.17 11.51
CA TYR A 317 -14.20 21.15 12.52
C TYR A 317 -13.25 21.64 13.63
N TYR A 318 -13.03 22.94 13.75
CA TYR A 318 -12.11 23.53 14.74
C TYR A 318 -12.39 23.05 16.18
N THR A 319 -13.66 22.80 16.52
CA THR A 319 -14.09 22.33 17.85
C THR A 319 -13.51 20.97 18.23
N HIS A 320 -13.20 20.10 17.25
CA HIS A 320 -12.59 18.80 17.49
C HIS A 320 -11.10 18.88 17.88
N PHE A 321 -10.45 20.02 17.66
CA PHE A 321 -9.05 20.26 18.01
C PHE A 321 -8.88 21.01 19.32
N LEU A 322 -9.97 21.56 19.87
CA LEU A 322 -9.94 22.17 21.18
C LEU A 322 -9.69 21.07 22.23
N PRO A 323 -8.77 21.29 23.18
CA PRO A 323 -8.63 20.38 24.30
C PRO A 323 -9.99 20.32 25.01
N LEU A 324 -10.64 19.15 24.95
CA LEU A 324 -11.77 18.84 25.81
C LEU A 324 -11.24 18.98 27.24
N PHE A 325 -11.58 20.10 27.89
CA PHE A 325 -11.46 20.25 29.35
C PHE A 325 -12.28 19.12 29.95
N THR A 326 -11.61 18.02 30.25
CA THR A 326 -12.18 16.89 30.96
C THR A 326 -12.37 17.35 32.39
N PHE A 327 -13.52 17.96 32.67
CA PHE A 327 -14.14 17.92 33.99
C PHE A 327 -14.47 16.45 34.30
N ARG A 328 -13.43 15.67 34.60
CA ARG A 328 -13.60 14.42 35.32
C ARG A 328 -14.07 14.84 36.70
N LYS A 329 -15.40 14.85 36.88
CA LYS A 329 -16.05 15.02 38.18
C LYS A 329 -15.31 14.13 39.18
N PHE A 330 -14.56 14.75 40.09
CA PHE A 330 -14.32 14.14 41.39
C PHE A 330 -15.71 13.91 41.99
N GLY A 331 -16.17 12.66 41.97
CA GLY A 331 -17.33 12.28 42.77
C GLY A 331 -16.99 12.48 44.25
N PRO A 332 -17.92 12.97 45.07
CA PRO A 332 -17.66 13.14 46.50
C PRO A 332 -17.42 11.77 47.11
N SER A 333 -16.32 11.62 47.86
CA SER A 333 -16.15 10.51 48.79
C SER A 333 -17.18 10.69 49.90
N THR A 334 -18.28 9.95 49.85
CA THR A 334 -19.14 9.78 51.02
C THR A 334 -18.49 8.71 51.90
N GLY A 335 -18.09 9.15 53.10
CA GLY A 335 -17.65 8.27 54.19
C GLY A 335 -18.82 7.68 54.97
#